data_AF-A0A4Q4M8W9-F1
#
_entry.id   AF-A0A4Q4M8W9-F1
#
_cell.length_a   1.000
_cell.length_b   1.000
_cell.length_c   1.000
_cell.angle_alpha   90.00
_cell.angle_beta   90.00
_cell.angle_gamma   90.00
#
_symmetry.space_group_name_H-M   'P 1'
#
loop_
_entity.id
_entity.type
_entity.pdbx_description
1 polymer ?
#
loop_
_entity_poly.entity_id
_entity_poly.type
_entity_poly.pdbx_seq_one_letter_code
_entity_poly.pdbx_strand_id
1 'polypeptide(L)'
;MDLTLFNNRGYYSAGELEILAAGCPYIEELGIHAAVIDLSVIDLSLKFSKFNGRDLPKALDILARLRSLRSLRLTHLLTVNDNNEVGDSNSNAWHHSRLASKVMQYLVERGSSIEVFAISPTATYYSDSAEQDFYGHTWPNYYYVRGTVTIPLRHRHLTQAQAIPVTEKNITDHVKYPSLLFRCEESDFKAYA
;
A
#
# COMPACT_ATOMS: atom_id res chain seq x y z
N MET A 1 10.45 -2.59 -30.17
CA MET A 1 9.08 -2.75 -29.64
C MET A 1 8.79 -1.46 -28.90
N ASP A 2 7.90 -0.64 -29.45
CA ASP A 2 7.70 0.75 -29.02
C ASP A 2 6.64 0.78 -27.90
N LEU A 3 7.06 1.00 -26.66
CA LEU A 3 6.21 0.97 -25.45
C LEU A 3 5.59 2.34 -25.16
N THR A 4 5.13 3.05 -26.19
CA THR A 4 4.43 4.33 -26.03
C THR A 4 2.92 4.12 -25.85
N LEU A 5 2.54 3.41 -24.79
CA LEU A 5 1.17 3.40 -24.27
C LEU A 5 0.94 4.68 -23.45
N PHE A 6 0.83 5.82 -24.13
CA PHE A 6 0.38 7.06 -23.49
C PHE A 6 -1.14 6.97 -23.28
N ASN A 7 -1.53 6.56 -22.08
CA ASN A 7 -2.92 6.49 -21.66
C ASN A 7 -3.41 7.88 -21.21
N ASN A 8 -4.31 8.49 -21.98
CA ASN A 8 -4.97 9.78 -21.67
C ASN A 8 -5.78 9.77 -20.36
N ARG A 9 -5.96 8.60 -19.71
CA ARG A 9 -6.67 8.47 -18.43
C ARG A 9 -5.76 8.67 -17.21
N GLY A 10 -4.44 8.66 -17.39
CA GLY A 10 -3.47 8.81 -16.32
C GLY A 10 -3.24 7.58 -15.45
N TYR A 11 -3.96 6.46 -15.66
CA TYR A 11 -3.81 5.20 -14.92
C TYR A 11 -3.83 3.97 -15.85
N TYR A 12 -3.19 2.86 -15.46
CA TYR A 12 -3.14 1.63 -16.25
C TYR A 12 -4.50 0.90 -16.25
N SER A 13 -4.99 0.54 -17.42
CA SER A 13 -6.10 -0.39 -17.57
C SER A 13 -5.66 -1.83 -17.28
N ALA A 14 -6.62 -2.70 -16.98
CA ALA A 14 -6.36 -4.13 -16.77
C ALA A 14 -5.65 -4.79 -17.97
N GLY A 15 -6.05 -4.44 -19.21
CA GLY A 15 -5.40 -4.98 -20.41
C GLY A 15 -3.94 -4.55 -20.54
N GLU A 16 -3.61 -3.31 -20.21
CA GLU A 16 -2.22 -2.82 -20.22
C GLU A 16 -1.39 -3.50 -19.13
N LEU A 17 -1.97 -3.77 -17.96
CA LEU A 17 -1.31 -4.53 -16.90
C LEU A 17 -1.07 -6.00 -17.28
N GLU A 18 -1.99 -6.63 -18.01
CA GLU A 18 -1.77 -7.98 -18.55
C GLU A 18 -0.61 -8.02 -19.54
N ILE A 19 -0.53 -7.02 -20.42
CA ILE A 19 0.59 -6.90 -21.38
C ILE A 19 1.90 -6.70 -20.62
N LEU A 20 1.92 -5.82 -19.62
CA LEU A 20 3.08 -5.60 -18.76
C LEU A 20 3.48 -6.89 -18.03
N ALA A 21 2.51 -7.61 -17.46
CA ALA A 21 2.78 -8.84 -16.74
C ALA A 21 3.34 -9.94 -17.64
N ALA A 22 2.87 -10.03 -18.89
CA ALA A 22 3.38 -10.96 -19.88
C ALA A 22 4.76 -10.55 -20.42
N GLY A 23 5.01 -9.25 -20.62
CA GLY A 23 6.28 -8.73 -21.14
C GLY A 23 7.40 -8.66 -20.11
N CYS A 24 7.06 -8.54 -18.83
CA CYS A 24 8.01 -8.36 -17.73
C CYS A 24 7.74 -9.35 -16.57
N PRO A 25 7.84 -10.67 -16.79
CA PRO A 25 7.47 -11.67 -15.78
C PRO A 25 8.37 -11.66 -14.53
N TYR A 26 9.58 -11.11 -14.64
CA TYR A 26 10.58 -11.05 -13.57
C TYR A 26 10.63 -9.69 -12.86
N ILE A 27 9.64 -8.83 -13.06
CA ILE A 27 9.60 -7.54 -12.36
C ILE A 27 9.51 -7.75 -10.85
N GLU A 28 10.42 -7.13 -10.10
CA GLU A 28 10.49 -7.25 -8.64
C GLU A 28 9.88 -6.05 -7.93
N GLU A 29 9.91 -4.89 -8.57
CA GLU A 29 9.38 -3.63 -8.05
C GLU A 29 8.57 -2.91 -9.12
N LEU A 30 7.38 -2.45 -8.77
CA LEU A 30 6.50 -1.76 -9.70
C LEU A 30 5.80 -0.58 -9.03
N GLY A 31 5.95 0.61 -9.62
CA GLY A 31 5.18 1.80 -9.29
C GLY A 31 4.13 2.09 -10.36
N ILE A 32 2.86 2.16 -9.99
CA ILE A 32 1.75 2.41 -10.92
C ILE A 32 0.69 3.35 -10.35
N HIS A 33 0.06 4.08 -11.27
CA HIS A 33 -1.25 4.64 -11.04
C HIS A 33 -2.28 3.58 -11.46
N ALA A 34 -2.85 2.87 -10.50
CA ALA A 34 -3.71 1.71 -10.74
C ALA A 34 -5.20 2.06 -10.86
N ALA A 35 -5.64 3.12 -10.19
CA ALA A 35 -7.03 3.59 -10.18
C ALA A 35 -7.10 4.99 -9.57
N VAL A 36 -8.21 5.69 -9.78
CA VAL A 36 -8.57 6.86 -8.96
C VAL A 36 -9.21 6.35 -7.67
N ILE A 37 -8.60 6.67 -6.53
CA ILE A 37 -9.05 6.24 -5.21
C ILE A 37 -9.52 7.46 -4.43
N ASP A 38 -10.82 7.52 -4.18
CA ASP A 38 -11.44 8.46 -3.24
C ASP A 38 -11.61 7.76 -1.89
N LEU A 39 -10.85 8.22 -0.89
CA LEU A 39 -10.82 7.66 0.46
C LEU A 39 -12.12 7.91 1.24
N SER A 40 -12.93 8.91 0.86
CA SER A 40 -14.21 9.24 1.51
C SER A 40 -15.31 8.22 1.17
N VAL A 41 -15.23 7.60 0.00
CA VAL A 41 -16.24 6.67 -0.54
C VAL A 41 -15.89 5.21 -0.24
N ILE A 42 -14.72 4.94 0.35
CA ILE A 42 -14.35 3.57 0.69
C ILE A 42 -15.26 3.09 1.83
N ASP A 43 -16.32 2.35 1.49
CA ASP A 43 -17.05 1.52 2.46
C ASP A 43 -16.04 0.51 3.03
N LEU A 44 -15.56 0.82 4.22
CA LEU A 44 -14.45 0.14 4.88
C LEU A 44 -14.80 -1.28 5.36
N SER A 45 -15.95 -1.83 4.92
CA SER A 45 -16.35 -3.23 5.04
C SER A 45 -15.70 -4.15 4.00
N LEU A 46 -15.15 -3.60 2.91
CA LEU A 46 -14.40 -4.32 1.86
C LEU A 46 -14.99 -5.66 1.43
N LYS A 47 -16.23 -5.59 0.93
CA LYS A 47 -16.51 -6.32 -0.31
C LYS A 47 -16.04 -5.41 -1.44
N PHE A 48 -14.93 -5.75 -2.10
CA PHE A 48 -14.46 -5.03 -3.31
C PHE A 48 -15.52 -4.95 -4.42
N SER A 49 -16.65 -5.64 -4.28
CA SER A 49 -17.86 -5.47 -5.07
C SER A 49 -18.50 -4.07 -4.99
N LYS A 50 -18.21 -3.27 -3.96
CA LYS A 50 -18.77 -1.91 -3.78
C LYS A 50 -17.80 -0.78 -4.12
N PHE A 51 -16.56 -1.09 -4.51
CA PHE A 51 -15.66 -0.07 -5.01
C PHE A 51 -16.20 0.41 -6.37
N ASN A 52 -16.63 1.68 -6.47
CA ASN A 52 -17.11 2.24 -7.73
C ASN A 52 -16.03 2.22 -8.84
N GLY A 53 -14.75 2.07 -8.45
CA GLY A 53 -13.67 1.69 -9.35
C GLY A 53 -13.51 0.18 -9.45
N ARG A 54 -14.12 -0.46 -10.46
CA ARG A 54 -13.90 -1.88 -10.79
C ARG A 54 -12.45 -2.22 -11.16
N ASP A 55 -11.57 -1.23 -11.21
CA ASP A 55 -10.25 -1.32 -11.81
C ASP A 55 -9.14 -1.67 -10.80
N LEU A 56 -9.20 -1.19 -9.55
CA LEU A 56 -8.19 -1.53 -8.54
C LEU A 56 -8.16 -3.03 -8.18
N PRO A 57 -9.30 -3.70 -7.89
CA PRO A 57 -9.29 -5.13 -7.59
C PRO A 57 -8.73 -5.96 -8.76
N LYS A 58 -9.12 -5.61 -10.00
CA LYS A 58 -8.62 -6.26 -11.21
C LYS A 58 -7.13 -6.04 -11.40
N ALA A 59 -6.63 -4.82 -11.17
CA ALA A 59 -5.20 -4.54 -11.21
C ALA A 59 -4.47 -5.40 -10.18
N LEU A 60 -4.97 -5.48 -8.94
CA LEU A 60 -4.40 -6.31 -7.89
C LEU A 60 -4.46 -7.81 -8.22
N ASP A 61 -5.54 -8.31 -8.86
CA ASP A 61 -5.62 -9.69 -9.36
C ASP A 61 -4.48 -10.01 -10.34
N ILE A 62 -4.19 -9.09 -11.26
CA ILE A 62 -3.12 -9.25 -12.25
C ILE A 62 -1.76 -9.21 -11.56
N LEU A 63 -1.53 -8.21 -10.71
CA LEU A 63 -0.27 -8.03 -9.99
C LEU A 63 0.02 -9.16 -9.01
N ALA A 64 -1.01 -9.75 -8.40
CA ALA A 64 -0.85 -10.89 -7.51
C ALA A 64 -0.29 -12.14 -8.21
N ARG A 65 -0.46 -12.25 -9.53
CA ARG A 65 0.08 -13.37 -10.33
C ARG A 65 1.56 -13.21 -10.67
N LEU A 66 2.14 -12.02 -10.54
CA LEU A 66 3.56 -11.78 -10.78
C LEU A 66 4.39 -12.33 -9.62
N ARG A 67 4.95 -13.53 -9.81
CA ARG A 67 5.69 -14.27 -8.77
C ARG A 67 6.98 -13.61 -8.30
N SER A 68 7.59 -12.79 -9.15
CA SER A 68 8.78 -12.03 -8.81
C SER A 68 8.47 -10.71 -8.13
N LEU A 69 7.23 -10.21 -8.22
CA LEU A 69 6.89 -8.88 -7.71
C LEU A 69 6.86 -8.89 -6.18
N ARG A 70 7.81 -8.19 -5.56
CA ARG A 70 8.00 -8.04 -4.12
C ARG A 70 7.54 -6.68 -3.61
N SER A 71 7.66 -5.64 -4.41
CA SER A 71 7.32 -4.26 -4.03
C SER A 71 6.30 -3.65 -4.98
N LEU A 72 5.19 -3.13 -4.43
CA LEU A 72 4.17 -2.41 -5.17
C LEU A 72 4.00 -0.99 -4.62
N ARG A 73 4.12 0.01 -5.49
CA ARG A 73 3.91 1.43 -5.16
C ARG A 73 2.71 1.98 -5.91
N LEU A 74 1.77 2.59 -5.20
CA LEU A 74 0.74 3.45 -5.80
C LEU A 74 1.30 4.86 -5.95
N THR A 75 1.38 5.33 -7.19
CA THR A 75 2.04 6.60 -7.55
C THR A 75 1.08 7.77 -7.71
N HIS A 76 -0.18 7.59 -7.35
CA HIS A 76 -1.21 8.61 -7.45
C HIS A 76 -1.58 9.17 -6.10
N LEU A 77 -2.06 10.41 -6.09
CA LEU A 77 -2.54 11.06 -4.89
C LEU A 77 -3.87 10.43 -4.48
N LEU A 78 -3.93 9.94 -3.24
CA LEU A 78 -5.18 9.53 -2.62
C LEU A 78 -5.84 10.77 -2.04
N THR A 79 -7.09 11.03 -2.41
CA THR A 79 -7.83 12.21 -1.93
C THR A 79 -8.93 11.78 -0.98
N VAL A 80 -9.09 12.51 0.12
CA VAL A 80 -10.28 12.44 0.98
C VAL A 80 -11.16 13.59 0.52
N ASN A 81 -12.31 13.29 -0.09
CA ASN A 81 -13.20 14.31 -0.66
C ASN A 81 -14.07 14.94 0.44
N ASP A 82 -13.43 15.58 1.43
CA ASP A 82 -14.09 16.45 2.40
C ASP A 82 -13.74 17.91 2.06
N ASN A 83 -14.49 18.52 1.15
CA ASN A 83 -14.57 19.98 0.92
C ASN A 83 -13.32 20.82 1.26
N ASN A 84 -12.16 20.51 0.65
CA ASN A 84 -10.91 21.28 0.77
C ASN A 84 -10.32 21.45 2.19
N GLU A 85 -10.78 20.71 3.18
CA GLU A 85 -10.02 20.60 4.42
C GLU A 85 -9.03 19.46 4.20
N VAL A 86 -7.75 19.80 4.04
CA VAL A 86 -6.66 18.85 4.28
C VAL A 86 -6.95 18.28 5.66
N GLY A 87 -7.57 17.10 5.71
CA GLY A 87 -7.89 16.45 6.97
C GLY A 87 -6.63 16.39 7.80
N ASP A 88 -6.77 16.57 9.12
CA ASP A 88 -5.67 16.42 10.08
C ASP A 88 -4.75 15.27 9.63
N SER A 89 -3.43 15.48 9.63
CA SER A 89 -2.44 14.53 9.13
C SER A 89 -2.65 13.12 9.73
N ASN A 90 -3.17 13.06 10.96
CA ASN A 90 -3.58 11.83 11.64
C ASN A 90 -4.76 11.10 10.96
N SER A 91 -5.78 11.84 10.52
CA SER A 91 -6.93 11.28 9.78
C SER A 91 -6.45 10.67 8.47
N ASN A 92 -5.61 11.40 7.74
CA ASN A 92 -5.01 10.94 6.49
C ASN A 92 -4.15 9.68 6.71
N ALA A 93 -3.26 9.67 7.71
CA ALA A 93 -2.44 8.51 8.05
C ALA A 93 -3.29 7.27 8.41
N TRP A 94 -4.41 7.46 9.11
CA TRP A 94 -5.34 6.39 9.43
C TRP A 94 -6.01 5.81 8.19
N HIS A 95 -6.53 6.65 7.28
CA HIS A 95 -7.13 6.20 6.02
C HIS A 95 -6.14 5.43 5.15
N HIS A 96 -4.89 5.88 5.07
CA HIS A 96 -3.81 5.23 4.32
C HIS A 96 -3.46 3.86 4.90
N SER A 97 -3.26 3.81 6.22
CA SER A 97 -2.93 2.55 6.91
C SER A 97 -4.05 1.51 6.79
N ARG A 98 -5.31 1.97 6.79
CA ARG A 98 -6.48 1.11 6.59
C ARG A 98 -6.56 0.59 5.16
N LEU A 99 -6.33 1.44 4.15
CA LEU A 99 -6.26 1.00 2.75
C LEU A 99 -5.12 0.00 2.54
N ALA A 100 -3.91 0.32 3.02
CA ALA A 100 -2.73 -0.51 2.88
C ALA A 100 -2.94 -1.91 3.48
N SER A 101 -3.50 -1.99 4.70
CA SER A 101 -3.78 -3.28 5.35
C SER A 101 -4.72 -4.15 4.53
N LYS A 102 -5.64 -3.52 3.81
CA LYS A 102 -6.67 -4.20 3.04
C LYS A 102 -6.21 -4.63 1.66
N VAL A 103 -5.41 -3.81 1.00
CA VAL A 103 -4.66 -4.23 -0.20
C VAL A 103 -3.76 -5.42 0.15
N MET A 104 -3.02 -5.35 1.26
CA MET A 104 -2.15 -6.42 1.71
C MET A 104 -2.91 -7.71 1.99
N GLN A 105 -4.04 -7.62 2.72
CA GLN A 105 -4.93 -8.76 2.94
C GLN A 105 -5.39 -9.39 1.62
N TYR A 106 -5.88 -8.56 0.69
CA TYR A 106 -6.40 -9.01 -0.60
C TYR A 106 -5.34 -9.73 -1.45
N LEU A 107 -4.11 -9.20 -1.45
CA LEU A 107 -2.96 -9.78 -2.14
C LEU A 107 -2.55 -11.13 -1.53
N VAL A 108 -2.53 -11.23 -0.19
CA VAL A 108 -2.21 -12.48 0.52
C VAL A 108 -3.27 -13.56 0.25
N GLU A 109 -4.55 -13.20 0.26
CA GLU A 109 -5.66 -14.12 -0.08
C GLU A 109 -5.52 -14.70 -1.50
N ARG A 110 -4.77 -14.03 -2.39
CA ARG A 110 -4.47 -14.47 -3.76
C ARG A 110 -3.12 -15.17 -3.93
N GLY A 111 -2.37 -15.34 -2.84
CA GLY A 111 -1.04 -15.95 -2.88
C GLY A 111 0.02 -15.10 -3.57
N SER A 112 -0.13 -13.77 -3.51
CA SER A 112 0.87 -12.83 -4.02
C SER A 112 2.19 -12.90 -3.25
N SER A 113 3.31 -12.63 -3.94
CA SER A 113 4.65 -12.47 -3.36
C SER A 113 4.95 -11.06 -2.85
N ILE A 114 4.03 -10.09 -3.00
CA ILE A 114 4.27 -8.68 -2.66
C ILE A 114 4.42 -8.50 -1.14
N GLU A 115 5.63 -8.19 -0.69
CA GLU A 115 5.98 -7.98 0.72
C GLU A 115 5.97 -6.52 1.11
N VAL A 116 6.21 -5.61 0.16
CA VAL A 116 6.26 -4.18 0.40
C VAL A 116 5.15 -3.50 -0.39
N PHE A 117 4.39 -2.64 0.29
CA PHE A 117 3.38 -1.79 -0.31
C PHE A 117 3.65 -0.33 0.04
N ALA A 118 3.59 0.55 -0.94
CA ALA A 118 3.85 1.97 -0.75
C ALA A 118 2.74 2.83 -1.37
N ILE A 119 2.43 3.94 -0.72
CA ILE A 119 1.64 5.03 -1.28
C ILE A 119 2.60 6.21 -1.35
N SER A 120 2.98 6.61 -2.56
CA SER A 120 4.00 7.63 -2.81
C SER A 120 3.66 8.36 -4.10
N PRO A 121 2.82 9.41 -4.03
CA PRO A 121 2.35 10.16 -5.18
C PRO A 121 3.50 10.81 -5.96
N THR A 122 3.41 10.76 -7.29
CA THR A 122 4.38 11.40 -8.21
C THR A 122 4.02 12.85 -8.53
N ALA A 123 2.74 13.21 -8.47
CA ALA A 123 2.27 14.59 -8.62
C ALA A 123 2.18 15.27 -7.25
N THR A 124 3.17 16.08 -6.91
CA THR A 124 3.20 16.90 -5.69
C THR A 124 2.54 18.26 -5.97
N TYR A 125 1.21 18.33 -5.95
CA TYR A 125 0.50 19.61 -6.04
C TYR A 125 0.39 20.37 -4.71
N TYR A 126 1.07 19.93 -3.65
CA TYR A 126 1.02 20.61 -2.36
C TYR A 126 2.37 21.20 -1.96
N SER A 127 2.29 22.46 -1.56
CA SER A 127 3.29 23.21 -0.79
C SER A 127 3.47 22.71 0.65
N ASP A 128 2.94 21.54 0.97
CA ASP A 128 2.87 21.06 2.34
C ASP A 128 4.17 20.34 2.68
N SER A 129 4.86 20.94 3.64
CA SER A 129 6.05 20.41 4.29
C SER A 129 5.90 18.91 4.56
N ALA A 130 6.92 18.18 4.15
CA ALA A 130 7.24 16.81 4.52
C ALA A 130 7.47 16.68 6.04
N GLU A 131 6.48 17.04 6.85
CA GLU A 131 6.55 16.87 8.29
C GLU A 131 6.49 15.37 8.59
N GLN A 132 7.53 14.91 9.28
CA GLN A 132 7.55 13.56 9.81
C GLN A 132 6.54 13.46 10.94
N ASP A 133 5.73 12.40 10.94
CA ASP A 133 4.93 12.06 12.11
C ASP A 133 5.85 11.67 13.29
N PHE A 134 5.25 11.47 14.47
CA PHE A 134 5.97 11.06 15.68
C PHE A 134 6.80 9.78 15.49
N TYR A 135 6.50 8.96 14.49
CA TYR A 135 7.15 7.69 14.19
C TYR A 135 8.13 7.79 12.99
N GLY A 136 8.37 8.99 12.46
CA GLY A 136 9.30 9.24 11.36
C GLY A 136 8.75 8.96 9.97
N HIS A 137 7.44 8.76 9.80
CA HIS A 137 6.82 8.63 8.48
C HIS A 137 6.52 10.00 7.88
N THR A 138 6.72 10.15 6.58
CA THR A 138 6.60 11.45 5.91
C THR A 138 5.39 11.46 4.99
N TRP A 139 4.43 12.35 5.21
CA TRP A 139 3.36 12.56 4.25
C TRP A 139 3.88 13.19 2.95
N PRO A 140 3.42 12.78 1.75
CA PRO A 140 2.44 11.72 1.43
C PRO A 140 3.07 10.34 1.15
N ASN A 141 4.33 10.11 1.55
CA ASN A 141 5.10 8.89 1.29
C ASN A 141 5.00 7.90 2.46
N TYR A 142 4.03 7.01 2.39
CA TYR A 142 3.84 5.95 3.37
C TYR A 142 4.26 4.60 2.82
N TYR A 143 5.02 3.88 3.63
CA TYR A 143 5.54 2.57 3.29
C TYR A 143 5.08 1.54 4.31
N TYR A 144 4.82 0.35 3.81
CA TYR A 144 4.29 -0.75 4.60
C TYR A 144 4.95 -2.05 4.22
N VAL A 145 5.20 -2.88 5.23
CA VAL A 145 5.61 -4.27 5.03
C VAL A 145 4.44 -5.21 5.35
N ARG A 146 4.48 -6.39 4.76
CA ARG A 146 3.55 -7.47 5.06
C ARG A 146 3.83 -8.01 6.46
N GLY A 147 2.88 -7.83 7.35
CA GLY A 147 2.83 -8.47 8.65
C GLY A 147 1.65 -9.43 8.78
N THR A 148 1.58 -10.10 9.93
CA THR A 148 0.43 -10.91 10.33
C THR A 148 0.01 -10.54 11.73
N VAL A 149 -1.28 -10.28 11.94
CA VAL A 149 -1.88 -10.16 13.27
C VAL A 149 -2.61 -11.45 13.60
N THR A 150 -2.42 -11.96 14.82
CA THR A 150 -3.14 -13.12 15.33
C THR A 150 -4.09 -12.69 16.41
N ILE A 151 -5.39 -12.81 16.14
CA ILE A 151 -6.46 -12.45 17.08
C ILE A 151 -6.88 -13.73 17.82
N PRO A 152 -6.68 -13.81 19.15
CA PRO A 152 -7.17 -14.92 19.93
C PRO A 152 -8.69 -14.83 20.05
N LEU A 153 -9.40 -15.81 19.49
CA LEU A 153 -10.82 -16.05 19.71
C LEU A 153 -10.94 -17.19 20.72
N ARG A 154 -12.01 -17.19 21.54
CA ARG A 154 -12.17 -18.10 22.71
C ARG A 154 -11.81 -19.58 22.47
N HIS A 155 -11.90 -20.08 21.23
CA HIS A 155 -11.50 -21.45 20.87
C HIS A 155 -10.67 -21.57 19.58
N ARG A 156 -10.21 -20.45 18.98
CA ARG A 156 -9.47 -20.44 17.70
C ARG A 156 -8.56 -19.21 17.61
N HIS A 157 -7.53 -19.29 16.78
CA HIS A 157 -6.74 -18.12 16.40
C HIS A 157 -7.16 -17.69 14.99
N LEU A 158 -7.44 -16.41 14.80
CA LEU A 158 -7.60 -15.83 13.46
C LEU A 158 -6.31 -15.09 13.11
N THR A 159 -5.56 -15.62 12.16
CA THR A 159 -4.39 -14.94 11.61
C THR A 159 -4.78 -14.21 10.33
N GLN A 160 -4.49 -12.92 10.25
CA GLN A 160 -4.81 -12.07 9.11
C GLN A 160 -3.58 -11.26 8.72
N ALA A 161 -3.37 -11.10 7.42
CA ALA A 161 -2.32 -10.20 6.93
C ALA A 161 -2.68 -8.74 7.26
N GLN A 162 -1.67 -7.97 7.66
CA GLN A 162 -1.79 -6.56 8.00
C GLN A 162 -0.62 -5.79 7.39
N ALA A 163 -0.86 -4.54 7.01
CA ALA A 163 0.19 -3.63 6.58
C ALA A 163 0.80 -2.99 7.83
N ILE A 164 2.09 -3.22 8.07
CA ILE A 164 2.81 -2.62 9.19
C ILE A 164 3.57 -1.41 8.65
N PRO A 165 3.26 -0.19 9.15
CA PRO A 165 3.93 1.02 8.69
C PRO A 165 5.41 0.97 9.05
N VAL A 166 6.25 1.40 8.12
CA VAL A 166 7.70 1.48 8.27
C VAL A 166 8.22 2.76 7.63
N THR A 167 9.35 3.26 8.11
CA THR A 167 10.07 4.35 7.45
C THR A 167 10.77 3.83 6.19
N GLU A 168 11.07 4.71 5.24
CA GLU A 168 11.80 4.34 4.01
C GLU A 168 13.15 3.67 4.29
N LYS A 169 13.85 4.15 5.32
CA LYS A 169 15.10 3.57 5.80
C LYS A 169 14.92 2.10 6.18
N ASN A 170 13.86 1.78 6.91
CA ASN A 170 13.60 0.43 7.41
C ASN A 170 13.20 -0.57 6.30
N ILE A 171 12.73 -0.09 5.14
CA ILE A 171 12.44 -0.96 3.99
C ILE A 171 13.72 -1.52 3.40
N THR A 172 14.74 -0.68 3.25
CA THR A 172 16.04 -1.08 2.68
C THR A 172 16.64 -2.21 3.51
N ASP A 173 16.44 -2.15 4.83
CA ASP A 173 16.86 -3.17 5.77
C ASP A 173 15.97 -4.42 5.70
N HIS A 174 14.66 -4.29 5.51
CA HIS A 174 13.76 -5.44 5.34
C HIS A 174 14.02 -6.23 4.04
N VAL A 175 14.23 -5.54 2.91
CA VAL A 175 14.54 -6.17 1.62
C VAL A 175 15.86 -6.96 1.73
N LYS A 176 16.81 -6.47 2.51
CA LYS A 176 18.08 -7.17 2.78
C LYS A 176 17.96 -8.25 3.87
N TYR A 177 17.10 -8.04 4.87
CA TYR A 177 16.97 -8.87 6.06
C TYR A 177 15.51 -8.96 6.55
N PRO A 178 14.69 -9.85 5.96
CA PRO A 178 13.24 -9.94 6.24
C PRO A 178 12.90 -10.24 7.71
N SER A 179 13.85 -10.79 8.48
CA SER A 179 13.68 -11.17 9.89
C SER A 179 13.97 -10.05 10.90
N LEU A 180 14.46 -8.88 10.48
CA LEU A 180 14.97 -7.86 11.41
C LEU A 180 13.97 -6.77 11.83
N LEU A 181 12.75 -6.73 11.31
CA LEU A 181 11.82 -5.62 11.58
C LEU A 181 11.28 -5.53 13.01
N PHE A 182 11.58 -6.50 13.89
CA PHE A 182 11.14 -6.45 15.28
C PHE A 182 12.28 -6.83 16.24
N ARG A 183 13.41 -6.11 16.18
CA ARG A 183 14.15 -5.88 17.42
C ARG A 183 13.48 -4.72 18.14
N CYS A 184 12.52 -5.05 18.99
CA CYS A 184 12.15 -4.16 20.09
C CYS A 184 13.43 -3.98 20.92
N GLU A 185 14.09 -2.84 20.80
CA GLU A 185 15.14 -2.50 21.75
C GLU A 185 14.44 -2.33 23.11
N GLU A 186 14.83 -3.13 24.11
CA GLU A 186 14.29 -3.11 25.48
C GLU A 186 14.34 -1.71 26.15
N SER A 187 14.99 -0.72 25.53
CA SER A 187 15.05 0.67 25.98
C SER A 187 13.71 1.42 25.86
N ASP A 188 12.82 1.06 24.94
CA ASP A 188 11.57 1.80 24.72
C ASP A 188 10.51 1.55 25.81
N PHE A 189 10.66 0.47 26.60
CA PHE A 189 9.79 0.19 27.74
C PHE A 189 10.13 1.00 29.00
N LYS A 190 11.30 1.67 29.06
CA LYS A 190 11.69 2.44 30.26
C LYS A 190 11.09 3.85 30.33
N ALA A 191 10.32 4.28 29.33
CA ALA A 191 9.61 5.56 29.38
C ALA A 191 8.25 5.50 30.10
N TYR A 192 7.79 4.31 30.50
CA TYR A 192 6.50 4.13 31.20
C TYR A 192 6.65 3.19 32.40
N ALA A 193 7.36 3.68 33.43
CA ALA A 193 7.29 3.17 34.80
C ALA A 193 7.27 4.36 35.76
#